data_AF-A0A4Y2SXK4-F1
#
_entry.id   AF-A0A4Y2SXK4-F1
#
_cell.length_a   1.000
_cell.length_b   1.000
_cell.length_c   1.000
_cell.angle_alpha   90.00
_cell.angle_beta   90.00
_cell.angle_gamma   90.00
#
_symmetry.space_group_name_H-M   'P 1'
#
loop_
_entity.id
_entity.type
_entity.pdbx_description
1 polymer ?
#
loop_
_entity_poly.entity_id
_entity_poly.type
_entity_poly.pdbx_seq_one_letter_code
_entity_poly.pdbx_strand_id
1 'polypeptide(L)'
;ALLLNSVMSAFKPEYIAKRALELVDIMKECDDSGFPKHLLFRTLGLCLVVADPPENERLQILNDVWKIVTKLKNSADYMSCAEIWIEYAVKHFTKREVNTFLGDIIRHMSPDRAFEQHYPQLTRIVDRILAHMHDFSIIFSMDKFLPFLDMLQKESVKVDVCKVIMEAFMRYQIEPTCDPVIINAAMFICKTIHDSVK
;
A
#
# COMPACT_ATOMS: atom_id res chain seq x y z
N ALA A 1 8.38 8.61 -22.65
CA ALA A 1 7.46 8.29 -21.53
C ALA A 1 6.03 7.92 -21.99
N LEU A 2 5.28 8.77 -22.71
CA LEU A 2 3.88 8.46 -23.11
C LEU A 2 3.71 7.13 -23.89
N LEU A 3 4.59 6.87 -24.86
CA LEU A 3 4.60 5.60 -25.62
C LEU A 3 4.74 4.40 -24.68
N LEU A 4 5.64 4.50 -23.70
CA LEU A 4 5.92 3.42 -22.76
C LEU A 4 4.71 3.15 -21.84
N ASN A 5 4.05 4.20 -21.37
CA ASN A 5 2.79 4.06 -20.64
C ASN A 5 1.72 3.37 -21.49
N SER A 6 1.64 3.74 -22.77
CA SER A 6 0.67 3.15 -23.72
C SER A 6 0.95 1.67 -23.95
N VAL A 7 2.22 1.27 -24.05
CA VAL A 7 2.62 -0.14 -24.11
C VAL A 7 2.20 -0.89 -22.86
N MET A 8 2.52 -0.38 -21.66
CA MET A 8 2.14 -1.07 -20.41
C MET A 8 0.62 -1.22 -20.26
N SER A 9 -0.15 -0.22 -20.68
CA SER A 9 -1.61 -0.26 -20.61
C SER A 9 -2.28 -1.12 -21.68
N ALA A 10 -1.65 -1.33 -22.85
CA ALA A 10 -2.25 -2.03 -23.98
C ALA A 10 -1.91 -3.53 -24.01
N PHE A 11 -0.71 -3.90 -23.56
CA PHE A 11 -0.29 -5.31 -23.55
C PHE A 11 -0.79 -6.03 -22.30
N LYS A 12 -0.91 -7.36 -22.39
CA LYS A 12 -1.33 -8.16 -21.22
C LYS A 12 -0.31 -8.03 -20.08
N PRO A 13 -0.75 -7.94 -18.81
CA PRO A 13 0.13 -7.77 -17.66
C PRO A 13 1.27 -8.80 -17.56
N GLU A 14 1.06 -10.03 -18.03
CA GLU A 14 2.09 -11.09 -17.96
C GLU A 14 3.30 -10.80 -18.85
N TYR A 15 3.10 -10.10 -19.97
CA TYR A 15 4.22 -9.68 -20.81
C TYR A 15 5.01 -8.54 -20.18
N ILE A 16 4.32 -7.66 -19.45
CA ILE A 16 4.94 -6.56 -18.71
C ILE A 16 5.72 -7.10 -17.52
N ALA A 17 5.13 -8.00 -16.74
CA ALA A 17 5.74 -8.61 -15.56
C ALA A 17 7.04 -9.36 -15.88
N LYS A 18 7.09 -10.10 -16.98
CA LYS A 18 8.29 -10.82 -17.43
C LYS A 18 9.47 -9.91 -17.81
N ARG A 19 9.23 -8.62 -18.03
CA ARG A 19 10.26 -7.63 -18.43
C ARG A 19 10.27 -6.44 -17.50
N ALA A 20 9.74 -6.60 -16.29
CA ALA A 20 9.50 -5.51 -15.37
C ALA A 20 10.80 -4.78 -15.02
N LEU A 21 11.89 -5.52 -14.80
CA LEU A 21 13.18 -4.91 -14.47
C LEU A 21 13.75 -4.07 -15.62
N GLU A 22 13.73 -4.60 -16.85
CA GLU A 22 14.16 -3.84 -18.05
C GLU A 22 13.31 -2.58 -18.26
N LEU A 23 11.99 -2.68 -18.05
CA LEU A 23 11.08 -1.54 -18.14
C LEU A 23 11.40 -0.48 -17.08
N VAL A 24 11.69 -0.90 -15.85
CA VAL A 24 12.11 0.01 -14.77
C VAL A 24 13.38 0.77 -15.17
N ASP A 25 14.36 0.09 -15.76
CA ASP A 25 15.59 0.74 -16.20
C ASP A 25 15.34 1.76 -17.31
N ILE A 26 14.51 1.45 -18.29
CA ILE A 26 14.11 2.41 -19.34
C ILE A 26 13.31 3.59 -18.74
N MET A 27 12.47 3.33 -17.73
CA MET A 27 11.66 4.35 -17.06
C MET A 27 12.50 5.35 -16.25
N LYS A 28 13.62 4.91 -15.67
CA LYS A 28 14.57 5.78 -14.95
C LYS A 28 15.14 6.86 -15.88
N GLU A 29 15.49 6.46 -17.10
CA GLU A 29 16.14 7.31 -18.13
C GLU A 29 15.17 8.23 -18.88
N CYS A 30 13.85 8.05 -18.73
CA CYS A 30 12.88 8.99 -19.31
C CYS A 30 13.08 10.40 -18.70
N ASP A 31 12.71 11.45 -19.43
CA ASP A 31 12.60 12.80 -18.88
C ASP A 31 11.16 13.11 -18.44
N ASP A 32 11.00 14.11 -17.56
CA ASP A 32 9.68 14.53 -17.07
C ASP A 32 8.97 15.53 -18.01
N SER A 33 9.56 15.84 -19.17
CA SER A 33 9.16 16.96 -20.04
C SER A 33 7.86 16.72 -20.83
N GLY A 34 7.47 15.46 -21.05
CA GLY A 34 6.32 15.10 -21.89
C GLY A 34 5.26 14.18 -21.25
N PHE A 35 5.56 13.56 -20.11
CA PHE A 35 4.61 12.71 -19.38
C PHE A 35 5.08 12.49 -17.94
N PRO A 36 4.20 12.62 -16.93
CA PRO A 36 4.61 12.46 -15.54
C PRO A 36 5.16 11.05 -15.24
N LYS A 37 6.40 10.96 -14.75
CA LYS A 37 7.01 9.67 -14.40
C LYS A 37 6.23 8.85 -13.39
N HIS A 38 5.58 9.50 -12.42
CA HIS A 38 4.79 8.79 -11.40
C HIS A 38 3.70 7.91 -12.04
N LEU A 39 3.12 8.34 -13.17
CA LEU A 39 2.12 7.55 -13.89
C LEU A 39 2.73 6.29 -14.52
N LEU A 40 3.98 6.32 -14.98
CA LEU A 40 4.66 5.13 -15.46
C LEU A 40 4.82 4.10 -14.34
N PHE A 41 5.33 4.53 -13.19
CA PHE A 41 5.53 3.66 -12.03
C PHE A 41 4.21 3.13 -11.48
N ARG A 42 3.15 3.96 -11.49
CA ARG A 42 1.80 3.53 -11.13
C ARG A 42 1.27 2.45 -12.09
N THR A 43 1.35 2.69 -13.40
CA THR A 43 0.88 1.72 -14.42
C THR A 43 1.65 0.41 -14.34
N LEU A 44 2.97 0.47 -14.16
CA LEU A 44 3.78 -0.73 -13.93
C LEU A 44 3.29 -1.49 -12.69
N GLY A 45 3.11 -0.81 -11.56
CA GLY A 45 2.58 -1.42 -10.34
C GLY A 45 1.24 -2.12 -10.58
N LEU A 46 0.33 -1.51 -11.35
CA LEU A 46 -0.96 -2.11 -11.71
C LEU A 46 -0.80 -3.41 -12.51
N CYS A 47 0.19 -3.48 -13.41
CA CYS A 47 0.48 -4.73 -14.11
C CYS A 47 1.03 -5.79 -13.14
N LEU A 48 1.94 -5.39 -12.24
CA LEU A 48 2.63 -6.33 -11.33
C LEU A 48 1.76 -6.88 -10.20
N VAL A 49 0.70 -6.16 -9.80
CA VAL A 49 -0.27 -6.72 -8.85
C VAL A 49 -1.15 -7.80 -9.51
N VAL A 50 -1.37 -7.71 -10.82
CA VAL A 50 -2.15 -8.68 -11.60
C VAL A 50 -1.30 -9.88 -12.02
N ALA A 51 -0.06 -9.65 -12.45
CA ALA A 51 0.86 -10.69 -12.91
C ALA A 51 2.21 -10.56 -12.22
N ASP A 52 2.66 -11.66 -11.61
CA ASP A 52 3.88 -11.64 -10.81
C ASP A 52 5.13 -11.63 -11.71
N PRO A 53 6.13 -10.76 -11.43
CA PRO A 53 7.42 -10.81 -12.10
C PRO A 53 8.29 -11.96 -11.56
N PRO A 54 9.41 -12.29 -12.23
CA PRO A 54 10.35 -13.30 -11.78
C PRO A 54 10.78 -13.08 -10.32
N GLU A 55 10.77 -14.15 -9.52
CA GLU A 55 10.96 -14.05 -8.06
C GLU A 55 12.30 -13.41 -7.66
N ASN A 56 13.36 -13.74 -8.38
CA ASN A 56 14.70 -13.20 -8.20
C ASN A 56 14.82 -11.69 -8.50
N GLU A 57 13.87 -11.13 -9.25
CA GLU A 57 13.86 -9.71 -9.63
C GLU A 57 12.96 -8.86 -8.73
N ARG A 58 12.03 -9.49 -8.00
CA ARG A 58 10.96 -8.79 -7.26
C ARG A 58 11.47 -7.69 -6.33
N LEU A 59 12.48 -8.00 -5.54
CA LEU A 59 13.08 -7.08 -4.56
C LEU A 59 13.80 -5.92 -5.25
N GLN A 60 14.53 -6.20 -6.33
CA GLN A 60 15.24 -5.17 -7.09
C GLN A 60 14.26 -4.21 -7.75
N ILE A 61 13.19 -4.72 -8.36
CA ILE A 61 12.10 -3.92 -8.94
C ILE A 61 11.52 -2.99 -7.87
N LEU A 62 11.16 -3.51 -6.70
CA LEU A 62 10.61 -2.68 -5.61
C LEU A 62 11.60 -1.59 -5.21
N ASN A 63 12.85 -1.93 -4.93
CA ASN A 63 13.86 -0.97 -4.48
C ASN A 63 14.10 0.14 -5.50
N ASP A 64 14.21 -0.21 -6.77
CA ASP A 64 14.50 0.72 -7.85
C ASP A 64 13.34 1.70 -8.10
N VAL A 65 12.11 1.20 -8.08
CA VAL A 65 10.91 2.05 -8.17
C VAL A 65 10.78 2.93 -6.93
N TRP A 66 10.93 2.35 -5.74
CA TRP A 66 10.69 3.06 -4.49
C TRP A 66 11.71 4.16 -4.23
N LYS A 67 12.96 3.99 -4.67
CA LYS A 67 14.02 5.02 -4.64
C LYS A 67 13.64 6.30 -5.42
N ILE A 68 12.75 6.19 -6.40
CA ILE A 68 12.24 7.31 -7.18
C ILE A 68 10.95 7.84 -6.57
N VAL A 69 9.99 6.95 -6.28
CA VAL A 69 8.68 7.33 -5.75
C VAL A 69 8.81 8.09 -4.42
N THR A 70 9.71 7.68 -3.53
CA THR A 70 9.99 8.37 -2.25
C THR A 70 10.61 9.77 -2.39
N LYS A 71 10.93 10.21 -3.61
CA LYS A 71 11.41 11.57 -3.88
C LYS A 71 10.31 12.48 -4.43
N LEU A 72 9.11 11.96 -4.70
CA LEU A 72 7.98 12.74 -5.17
C LEU A 72 7.51 13.69 -4.06
N LYS A 73 7.59 14.99 -4.33
CA LYS A 73 7.20 16.04 -3.37
C LYS A 73 5.69 16.26 -3.32
N ASN A 74 5.01 16.07 -4.46
CA ASN A 74 3.56 16.20 -4.52
C ASN A 74 2.92 14.98 -3.86
N SER A 75 2.06 15.21 -2.85
CA SER A 75 1.43 14.14 -2.08
C SER A 75 0.48 13.29 -2.93
N ALA A 76 -0.23 13.88 -3.90
CA ALA A 76 -1.12 13.15 -4.80
C ALA A 76 -0.33 12.24 -5.75
N ASP A 77 0.76 12.72 -6.33
CA ASP A 77 1.63 11.92 -7.20
C ASP A 77 2.24 10.74 -6.43
N TYR A 78 2.75 11.00 -5.22
CA TYR A 78 3.26 9.96 -4.31
C TYR A 78 2.18 8.93 -3.98
N MET A 79 1.02 9.40 -3.53
CA MET A 79 -0.07 8.52 -3.09
C MET A 79 -0.62 7.69 -4.25
N SER A 80 -0.65 8.24 -5.46
CA SER A 80 -1.06 7.50 -6.67
C SER A 80 -0.20 6.25 -6.92
N CYS A 81 1.08 6.28 -6.52
CA CYS A 81 1.99 5.14 -6.60
C CYS A 81 1.88 4.25 -5.36
N ALA A 82 1.94 4.86 -4.17
CA ALA A 82 1.99 4.12 -2.90
C ALA A 82 0.73 3.25 -2.68
N GLU A 83 -0.45 3.71 -3.10
CA GLU A 83 -1.70 2.93 -3.06
C GLU A 83 -1.58 1.62 -3.84
N ILE A 84 -0.85 1.61 -4.97
CA ILE A 84 -0.69 0.43 -5.81
C ILE A 84 0.43 -0.47 -5.29
N TRP A 85 1.59 0.13 -5.02
CA TRP A 85 2.81 -0.60 -4.70
C TRP A 85 2.79 -1.26 -3.32
N ILE A 86 1.94 -0.81 -2.38
CA ILE A 86 1.74 -1.56 -1.14
C ILE A 86 1.18 -2.95 -1.40
N GLU A 87 0.30 -3.11 -2.40
CA GLU A 87 -0.29 -4.41 -2.74
C GLU A 87 0.78 -5.36 -3.26
N TYR A 88 1.65 -4.86 -4.14
CA TYR A 88 2.82 -5.61 -4.59
C TYR A 88 3.71 -6.00 -3.40
N ALA A 89 3.89 -5.10 -2.43
CA ALA A 89 4.72 -5.37 -1.26
C ALA A 89 4.15 -6.49 -0.39
N VAL A 90 2.85 -6.45 -0.08
CA VAL A 90 2.19 -7.45 0.77
C VAL A 90 2.05 -8.82 0.10
N LYS A 91 1.96 -8.87 -1.23
CA LYS A 91 1.89 -10.15 -1.98
C LYS A 91 3.21 -10.92 -2.00
N HIS A 92 4.35 -10.23 -1.90
CA HIS A 92 5.65 -10.82 -2.24
C HIS A 92 6.71 -10.74 -1.14
N PHE A 93 6.53 -9.90 -0.12
CA PHE A 93 7.53 -9.71 0.92
C PHE A 93 6.96 -9.92 2.31
N THR A 94 7.82 -9.77 3.31
CA THR A 94 7.48 -10.03 4.70
C THR A 94 6.92 -8.78 5.38
N LYS A 95 6.48 -8.95 6.63
CA LYS A 95 6.08 -7.81 7.48
C LYS A 95 7.15 -6.72 7.58
N ARG A 96 8.43 -7.05 7.39
CA ARG A 96 9.52 -6.06 7.44
C ARG A 96 9.36 -5.02 6.34
N GLU A 97 9.23 -5.45 5.09
CA GLU A 97 9.11 -4.55 3.94
C GLU A 97 7.81 -3.75 4.01
N VAL A 98 6.70 -4.40 4.40
CA VAL A 98 5.39 -3.75 4.60
C VAL A 98 5.48 -2.67 5.69
N ASN A 99 6.12 -2.96 6.82
CA ASN A 99 6.31 -2.02 7.92
C ASN A 99 7.17 -0.81 7.50
N THR A 100 8.24 -1.04 6.72
CA THR A 100 9.04 0.03 6.13
C THR A 100 8.21 0.90 5.19
N PHE A 101 7.41 0.28 4.33
CA PHE A 101 6.54 0.97 3.37
C PHE A 101 5.50 1.86 4.07
N LEU A 102 4.85 1.35 5.13
CA LEU A 102 3.94 2.14 5.96
C LEU A 102 4.65 3.32 6.63
N GLY A 103 5.87 3.11 7.12
CA GLY A 103 6.70 4.19 7.67
C GLY A 103 6.98 5.30 6.66
N ASP A 104 7.24 4.95 5.40
CA ASP A 104 7.44 5.91 4.33
C ASP A 104 6.16 6.69 3.99
N ILE A 105 4.99 6.03 3.97
CA ILE A 105 3.72 6.72 3.74
C ILE A 105 3.45 7.72 4.87
N ILE A 106 3.63 7.30 6.13
CA ILE A 106 3.47 8.20 7.28
C ILE A 106 4.36 9.43 7.11
N ARG A 107 5.64 9.22 6.79
CA ARG A 107 6.60 10.31 6.60
C ARG A 107 6.21 11.29 5.48
N HIS A 108 5.61 10.81 4.39
CA HIS A 108 5.20 11.66 3.27
C HIS A 108 3.86 12.37 3.50
N MET A 109 2.94 11.74 4.23
CA MET A 109 1.58 12.25 4.41
C MET A 109 1.41 13.11 5.68
N SER A 110 2.31 12.97 6.66
CA SER A 110 2.25 13.76 7.90
C SER A 110 2.50 15.27 7.71
N PRO A 111 3.48 15.71 6.88
CA PRO A 111 3.70 17.14 6.64
C PRO A 111 2.45 17.83 6.12
N ASP A 112 2.18 19.02 6.64
CA ASP A 112 1.02 19.86 6.29
C ASP A 112 -0.33 19.13 6.36
N ARG A 113 -0.39 18.01 7.12
CA ARG A 113 -1.54 17.11 7.19
C ARG A 113 -2.06 16.67 5.82
N ALA A 114 -1.15 16.40 4.89
CA ALA A 114 -1.52 15.94 3.55
C ALA A 114 -2.44 14.71 3.55
N PHE A 115 -2.37 13.86 4.58
CA PHE A 115 -3.29 12.73 4.78
C PHE A 115 -4.78 13.11 4.74
N GLU A 116 -5.17 14.35 5.12
CA GLU A 116 -6.57 14.78 5.14
C GLU A 116 -7.21 14.78 3.74
N GLN A 117 -6.40 14.95 2.70
CA GLN A 117 -6.84 14.96 1.30
C GLN A 117 -6.82 13.56 0.66
N HIS A 118 -6.22 12.57 1.33
CA HIS A 118 -5.94 11.25 0.79
C HIS A 118 -6.56 10.11 1.60
N TYR A 119 -7.54 10.40 2.47
CA TYR A 119 -8.25 9.36 3.24
C TYR A 119 -8.77 8.20 2.39
N PRO A 120 -9.39 8.40 1.21
CA PRO A 120 -9.84 7.28 0.39
C PRO A 120 -8.71 6.32 -0.01
N GLN A 121 -7.53 6.85 -0.39
CA GLN A 121 -6.37 6.05 -0.76
C GLN A 121 -5.75 5.37 0.46
N LEU A 122 -5.70 6.04 1.61
CA LEU A 122 -5.21 5.45 2.86
C LEU A 122 -6.10 4.31 3.35
N THR A 123 -7.43 4.43 3.24
CA THR A 123 -8.36 3.32 3.51
C THR A 123 -8.09 2.14 2.58
N ARG A 124 -7.93 2.38 1.27
CA ARG A 124 -7.61 1.31 0.31
C ARG A 124 -6.28 0.61 0.58
N ILE A 125 -5.29 1.31 1.15
CA ILE A 125 -4.04 0.69 1.60
C ILE A 125 -4.34 -0.34 2.70
N VAL A 126 -5.20 -0.01 3.67
CA VAL A 126 -5.62 -0.97 4.71
C VAL A 126 -6.33 -2.16 4.08
N ASP A 127 -7.26 -1.92 3.15
CA ASP A 127 -7.96 -3.00 2.42
C ASP A 127 -6.98 -3.95 1.74
N ARG A 128 -5.99 -3.41 1.03
CA ARG A 128 -4.97 -4.20 0.31
C ARG A 128 -4.10 -5.01 1.25
N ILE A 129 -3.72 -4.45 2.40
CA ILE A 129 -2.96 -5.19 3.42
C ILE A 129 -3.79 -6.37 3.92
N LEU A 130 -5.04 -6.13 4.31
CA LEU A 130 -5.93 -7.16 4.86
C LEU A 130 -6.40 -8.19 3.82
N ALA A 131 -6.36 -7.86 2.53
CA ALA A 131 -6.66 -8.79 1.46
C ALA A 131 -5.61 -9.90 1.33
N HIS A 132 -4.34 -9.59 1.62
CA HIS A 132 -3.20 -10.49 1.37
C HIS A 132 -2.50 -10.97 2.66
N MET A 133 -2.57 -10.20 3.75
CA MET A 133 -2.03 -10.58 5.06
C MET A 133 -3.19 -10.92 6.01
N HIS A 134 -3.21 -12.16 6.51
CA HIS A 134 -4.31 -12.68 7.34
C HIS A 134 -3.89 -13.02 8.77
N ASP A 135 -2.59 -13.02 9.06
CA ASP A 135 -2.08 -13.17 10.43
C ASP A 135 -2.13 -11.81 11.15
N PHE A 136 -3.18 -11.63 11.96
CA PHE A 136 -3.40 -10.41 12.72
C PHE A 136 -2.36 -10.18 13.82
N SER A 137 -1.72 -11.23 14.36
CA SER A 137 -0.61 -11.05 15.32
C SER A 137 0.55 -10.36 14.61
N ILE A 138 0.88 -10.82 13.40
CA ILE A 138 1.91 -10.19 12.56
C ILE A 138 1.54 -8.74 12.23
N ILE A 139 0.30 -8.49 11.78
CA ILE A 139 -0.14 -7.14 11.40
C ILE A 139 -0.08 -6.17 12.57
N PHE A 140 -0.67 -6.54 13.71
CA PHE A 140 -0.68 -5.66 14.89
C PHE A 140 0.69 -5.54 15.57
N SER A 141 1.61 -6.50 15.34
CA SER A 141 3.01 -6.40 15.80
C SER A 141 3.87 -5.42 14.98
N MET A 142 3.38 -4.91 13.85
CA MET A 142 4.12 -3.95 13.03
C MET A 142 4.11 -2.57 13.70
N ASP A 143 5.29 -2.07 14.08
CA ASP A 143 5.46 -0.77 14.74
C ASP A 143 4.85 0.41 13.99
N LYS A 144 4.66 0.31 12.67
CA LYS A 144 4.09 1.38 11.82
C LYS A 144 2.63 1.18 11.48
N PHE A 145 2.03 0.02 11.77
CA PHE A 145 0.63 -0.23 11.42
C PHE A 145 -0.34 0.63 12.24
N LEU A 146 -0.22 0.62 13.58
CA LEU A 146 -1.08 1.47 14.43
C LEU A 146 -0.82 2.98 14.18
N PRO A 147 0.44 3.47 14.11
CA PRO A 147 0.69 4.87 13.74
C PRO A 147 0.15 5.26 12.35
N PHE A 148 0.09 4.32 11.41
CA PHE A 148 -0.54 4.57 10.10
C PHE A 148 -2.05 4.78 10.26
N LEU A 149 -2.73 3.94 11.06
CA LEU A 149 -4.15 4.11 11.36
C LEU A 149 -4.43 5.42 12.11
N ASP A 150 -3.52 5.85 12.99
CA ASP A 150 -3.66 7.10 13.74
C ASP A 150 -3.68 8.36 12.85
N MET A 151 -3.12 8.28 11.62
CA MET A 151 -3.23 9.37 10.64
C MET A 151 -4.66 9.58 10.13
N LEU A 152 -5.52 8.56 10.23
CA LEU A 152 -6.92 8.64 9.79
C LEU A 152 -7.74 9.45 10.79
N GLN A 153 -7.49 10.75 10.95
CA GLN A 153 -8.01 11.51 12.10
C GLN A 153 -9.52 11.76 12.04
N LYS A 154 -10.13 11.77 10.86
CA LYS A 154 -11.57 12.00 10.68
C LYS A 154 -12.38 10.83 11.24
N GLU A 155 -13.29 11.11 12.18
CA GLU A 155 -14.06 10.09 12.92
C GLU A 155 -14.79 9.09 12.00
N SER A 156 -15.57 9.57 11.04
CA SER A 156 -16.21 8.70 10.02
C SER A 156 -15.22 7.75 9.33
N VAL A 157 -14.03 8.22 8.97
CA VAL A 157 -13.00 7.40 8.31
C VAL A 157 -12.40 6.37 9.28
N LYS A 158 -12.17 6.74 10.54
CA LYS A 158 -11.74 5.78 11.58
C LYS A 158 -12.74 4.65 11.74
N VAL A 159 -14.01 4.99 11.83
CA VAL A 159 -15.09 4.01 11.99
C VAL A 159 -15.15 3.07 10.79
N ASP A 160 -15.07 3.61 9.57
CA ASP A 160 -15.09 2.79 8.35
C ASP A 160 -13.89 1.85 8.27
N VAL A 161 -12.68 2.33 8.57
CA VAL A 161 -11.47 1.48 8.59
C VAL A 161 -11.51 0.46 9.73
N CYS A 162 -12.06 0.81 10.90
CA CYS A 162 -12.27 -0.13 11.99
C CYS A 162 -13.23 -1.26 11.58
N LYS A 163 -14.32 -0.94 10.88
CA LYS A 163 -15.25 -1.96 10.33
C LYS A 163 -14.54 -2.88 9.35
N VAL A 164 -13.77 -2.33 8.42
CA VAL A 164 -12.96 -3.11 7.46
C VAL A 164 -12.01 -4.08 8.18
N ILE A 165 -11.27 -3.61 9.19
CA ILE A 165 -10.35 -4.47 9.96
C ILE A 165 -11.14 -5.58 10.67
N MET A 166 -12.29 -5.26 11.27
CA MET A 166 -13.12 -6.22 11.98
C MET A 166 -13.74 -7.26 11.03
N GLU A 167 -14.19 -6.84 9.85
CA GLU A 167 -14.73 -7.75 8.82
C GLU A 167 -13.65 -8.72 8.33
N ALA A 168 -12.43 -8.22 8.07
CA ALA A 168 -11.29 -9.07 7.72
C ALA A 168 -10.93 -10.02 8.87
N PHE A 169 -10.93 -9.53 10.12
CA PHE A 169 -10.66 -10.34 11.30
C PHE A 169 -11.67 -11.48 11.42
N MET A 170 -12.96 -11.18 11.36
CA MET A 170 -14.02 -12.20 11.41
C MET A 170 -13.97 -13.20 10.25
N ARG A 171 -13.48 -12.77 9.09
CA ARG A 171 -13.36 -13.64 7.91
C ARG A 171 -12.18 -14.60 8.01
N TYR A 172 -11.03 -14.14 8.48
CA TYR A 172 -9.78 -14.91 8.39
C TYR A 172 -9.28 -15.49 9.73
N GLN A 173 -9.64 -14.89 10.86
CA GLN A 173 -9.32 -15.42 12.19
C GLN A 173 -10.35 -16.48 12.59
N ILE A 174 -10.16 -17.71 12.11
CA ILE A 174 -11.05 -18.84 12.41
C ILE A 174 -10.75 -19.43 13.79
N GLU A 175 -9.46 -19.59 14.11
CA GLU A 175 -9.04 -20.17 15.38
C GLU A 175 -9.09 -19.14 16.52
N PRO A 176 -9.52 -19.54 17.73
CA PRO A 176 -9.44 -18.69 18.91
C PRO A 176 -8.01 -18.21 19.16
N THR A 177 -7.86 -16.95 19.54
CA THR A 177 -6.57 -16.37 19.91
C THR A 177 -6.56 -15.90 21.36
N CYS A 178 -5.49 -16.23 22.07
CA CYS A 178 -5.20 -15.73 23.41
C CYS A 178 -4.09 -14.65 23.38
N ASP A 179 -3.69 -14.19 22.19
CA ASP A 179 -2.66 -13.16 22.04
C ASP A 179 -3.18 -11.83 22.61
N PRO A 180 -2.56 -11.28 23.67
CA PRO A 180 -2.98 -10.02 24.28
C PRO A 180 -2.95 -8.85 23.30
N VAL A 181 -2.06 -8.87 22.30
CA VAL A 181 -1.96 -7.82 21.29
C VAL A 181 -3.21 -7.82 20.42
N ILE A 182 -3.62 -8.99 19.92
CA ILE A 182 -4.82 -9.12 19.11
C ILE A 182 -6.07 -8.75 19.93
N ILE A 183 -6.17 -9.26 21.16
CA ILE A 183 -7.33 -8.99 22.03
C ILE A 183 -7.45 -7.48 22.31
N ASN A 184 -6.35 -6.82 22.68
CA ASN A 184 -6.36 -5.38 22.95
C ASN A 184 -6.71 -4.57 21.70
N ALA A 185 -6.16 -4.92 20.54
CA ALA A 185 -6.47 -4.27 19.28
C ALA A 185 -7.95 -4.45 18.89
N ALA A 186 -8.47 -5.66 18.96
CA ALA A 186 -9.88 -5.96 18.67
C ALA A 186 -10.83 -5.20 19.61
N MET A 187 -10.53 -5.17 20.91
CA MET A 187 -11.31 -4.41 21.90
C MET A 187 -11.32 -2.90 21.59
N PHE A 188 -10.18 -2.33 21.21
CA PHE A 188 -10.06 -0.94 20.80
C PHE A 188 -10.90 -0.63 19.54
N ILE A 189 -10.82 -1.50 18.52
CA ILE A 189 -11.58 -1.38 17.27
C ILE A 189 -13.09 -1.46 17.55
N CYS A 190 -13.53 -2.47 18.31
CA CYS A 190 -14.93 -2.63 18.71
C CYS A 190 -15.46 -1.42 19.46
N LYS A 191 -14.68 -0.88 20.41
CA LYS A 191 -15.05 0.31 21.16
C LYS A 191 -15.24 1.52 20.23
N THR A 192 -14.31 1.73 19.31
CA THR A 192 -14.37 2.84 18.34
C THR A 192 -15.62 2.75 17.47
N ILE A 193 -15.98 1.55 17.01
CA ILE A 193 -17.20 1.33 16.23
C ILE A 193 -18.44 1.59 17.10
N HIS A 194 -18.49 1.04 18.31
CA HIS A 194 -19.64 1.19 19.21
C HIS A 194 -19.91 2.66 19.58
N ASP A 195 -18.85 3.41 19.90
CA ASP A 195 -18.98 4.82 20.30
C ASP A 195 -19.54 5.71 19.18
N SER A 196 -19.45 5.29 17.91
CA SER A 196 -19.99 6.00 16.74
C SER A 196 -21.49 5.83 16.47
N VAL A 197 -22.16 4.90 17.17
CA VAL A 197 -23.61 4.62 17.00
C VAL A 197 -24.49 5.56 17.84
N LYS A 198 -23.86 6.45 18.63
CA LYS A 198 -24.53 7.48 19.42
C LYS A 198 -24.95 8.67 18.55
#